data_AF-A0A536CF28-F1
#
_entry.id   AF-A0A536CF28-F1
#
_cell.length_a   1.000
_cell.length_b   1.000
_cell.length_c   1.000
_cell.angle_alpha   90.00
_cell.angle_beta   90.00
_cell.angle_gamma   90.00
#
_symmetry.space_group_name_H-M   'P 1'
#
loop_
_entity.id
_entity.type
_entity.pdbx_description
1 polymer ?
#
loop_
_entity_poly.entity_id
_entity_poly.type
_entity_poly.pdbx_seq_one_letter_code
_entity_poly.pdbx_strand_id
1 'polypeptide(L)'
;MRLDALTVEILRNYLQGAVEEMAYVVERTAYTTFVKETADFTCGLLNPSGEFFAYPVELGVASFGGISYAETIEAVGPLEPGDVVITNDPYG
;
A
#
# COMPACT_ATOMS: atom_id res chain seq x y z
N MET A 1 23.59 3.52 -2.36
CA MET A 1 24.02 2.11 -2.36
C MET A 1 23.56 1.48 -3.67
N ARG A 2 24.39 0.73 -4.39
CA ARG A 2 23.97 0.04 -5.63
C ARG A 2 23.69 -1.41 -5.28
N LEU A 3 22.43 -1.82 -5.38
CA LEU A 3 22.01 -3.21 -5.20
C LEU A 3 22.39 -4.02 -6.45
N ASP A 4 22.82 -5.26 -6.27
CA ASP A 4 22.99 -6.20 -7.37
C ASP A 4 21.63 -6.73 -7.86
N ALA A 5 21.59 -7.26 -9.08
CA ALA A 5 20.35 -7.69 -9.71
C ALA A 5 19.65 -8.83 -8.96
N LEU A 6 20.40 -9.74 -8.34
CA LEU A 6 19.82 -10.84 -7.57
C LEU A 6 19.13 -10.31 -6.31
N THR A 7 19.80 -9.41 -5.57
CA THR A 7 19.21 -8.79 -4.38
C THR A 7 17.94 -8.01 -4.72
N VAL A 8 17.92 -7.27 -5.84
CA VAL A 8 16.72 -6.55 -6.30
C VAL A 8 15.55 -7.52 -6.55
N GLU A 9 15.79 -8.64 -7.21
CA GLU A 9 14.73 -9.62 -7.49
C GLU A 9 14.25 -10.35 -6.24
N ILE A 10 15.13 -10.61 -5.27
CA ILE A 10 14.72 -11.17 -3.96
C ILE A 10 13.79 -10.20 -3.24
N LEU A 11 14.18 -8.92 -3.16
CA LEU A 11 13.37 -7.90 -2.51
C LEU A 11 12.04 -7.70 -3.24
N ARG A 12 12.04 -7.65 -4.57
CA ARG A 12 10.82 -7.58 -5.39
C ARG A 12 9.85 -8.70 -5.04
N ASN A 13 10.31 -9.95 -5.05
CA ASN A 13 9.45 -11.10 -4.76
C ASN A 13 8.94 -11.09 -3.31
N TYR A 14 9.79 -10.74 -2.36
CA TYR A 14 9.40 -10.66 -0.95
C TYR A 14 8.33 -9.59 -0.71
N LEU A 15 8.55 -8.38 -1.24
CA LEU A 15 7.61 -7.26 -1.10
C LEU A 15 6.31 -7.53 -1.84
N GLN A 16 6.38 -8.14 -3.03
CA GLN A 16 5.19 -8.54 -3.78
C GLN A 16 4.35 -9.54 -2.97
N GLY A 17 4.96 -10.60 -2.43
CA GLY A 17 4.25 -11.56 -1.59
C GLY A 17 3.60 -10.92 -0.36
N ALA A 18 4.28 -9.96 0.28
CA ALA A 18 3.74 -9.24 1.43
C ALA A 18 2.48 -8.44 1.06
N VAL A 19 2.49 -7.71 -0.06
CA VAL A 19 1.31 -6.92 -0.48
C VAL A 19 0.15 -7.81 -0.95
N GLU A 20 0.41 -8.96 -1.60
CA GLU A 20 -0.67 -9.92 -1.92
C GLU A 20 -1.36 -10.44 -0.65
N GLU A 21 -0.57 -10.85 0.35
CA GLU A 21 -1.09 -11.28 1.66
C GLU A 21 -1.91 -10.18 2.34
N MET A 22 -1.45 -8.92 2.29
CA MET A 22 -2.19 -7.77 2.80
C MET A 22 -3.58 -7.64 2.15
N ALA A 23 -3.67 -7.78 0.82
CA ALA A 23 -4.95 -7.71 0.11
C ALA A 23 -5.93 -8.79 0.57
N TYR A 24 -5.48 -10.03 0.68
CA TYR A 24 -6.31 -11.13 1.17
C TYR A 24 -6.75 -10.95 2.63
N VAL A 25 -5.96 -10.27 3.46
CA VAL A 25 -6.40 -9.92 4.82
C VAL A 25 -7.52 -8.90 4.78
N VAL A 26 -7.39 -7.83 3.97
CA VAL A 26 -8.45 -6.81 3.83
C VAL A 26 -9.75 -7.44 3.33
N GLU A 27 -9.70 -8.21 2.25
CA GLU A 27 -10.89 -8.86 1.66
C GLU A 27 -11.58 -9.82 2.65
N ARG A 28 -10.83 -10.72 3.31
CA ARG A 28 -11.42 -11.72 4.23
C ARG A 28 -12.04 -11.08 5.46
N THR A 29 -11.45 -9.99 5.95
CA THR A 29 -11.92 -9.28 7.14
C THR A 29 -12.99 -8.23 6.83
N ALA A 30 -13.23 -7.93 5.56
CA ALA A 30 -14.24 -6.98 5.15
C ALA A 30 -15.67 -7.41 5.53
N TYR A 31 -16.45 -6.42 5.95
CA TYR A 31 -17.87 -6.56 6.21
C TYR A 31 -18.74 -6.29 4.97
N THR A 32 -18.36 -5.30 4.15
CA THR A 32 -19.17 -4.86 3.01
C THR A 32 -18.95 -5.76 1.79
N THR A 33 -19.99 -5.95 0.99
CA THR A 33 -19.90 -6.67 -0.29
C THR A 33 -19.00 -5.96 -1.30
N PHE A 34 -18.87 -4.62 -1.22
CA PHE A 34 -17.97 -3.87 -2.10
C PHE A 34 -16.51 -4.29 -1.94
N VAL A 35 -16.06 -4.47 -0.71
CA VAL A 35 -14.68 -4.91 -0.46
C VAL A 35 -14.57 -6.43 -0.61
N LYS A 36 -15.55 -7.20 -0.13
CA LYS A 36 -15.47 -8.67 -0.08
C LYS A 36 -15.71 -9.37 -1.42
N GLU A 37 -16.61 -8.86 -2.26
CA GLU A 37 -17.01 -9.52 -3.51
C GLU A 37 -16.48 -8.79 -4.75
N THR A 38 -16.37 -7.46 -4.69
CA THR A 38 -15.90 -6.66 -5.84
C THR A 38 -14.45 -6.18 -5.69
N ALA A 39 -13.80 -6.45 -4.56
CA ALA A 39 -12.44 -6.02 -4.26
C ALA A 39 -12.21 -4.51 -4.49
N ASP A 40 -13.20 -3.68 -4.14
CA ASP A 40 -13.14 -2.23 -4.30
C ASP A 40 -12.34 -1.59 -3.17
N PHE A 41 -11.02 -1.82 -3.19
CA PHE A 41 -10.05 -1.27 -2.26
C PHE A 41 -8.66 -1.27 -2.88
N THR A 42 -7.75 -0.50 -2.30
CA THR A 42 -6.32 -0.58 -2.59
C THR A 42 -5.55 -0.71 -1.29
N CYS A 43 -4.46 -1.46 -1.32
CA CYS A 43 -3.44 -1.45 -0.29
C CYS A 43 -2.06 -1.51 -0.94
N GLY A 44 -1.02 -1.24 -0.17
CA GLY A 44 0.35 -1.30 -0.66
C GLY A 44 1.33 -0.65 0.29
N LEU A 45 2.60 -0.63 -0.12
CA LEU A 45 3.69 -0.02 0.62
C LEU A 45 4.11 1.29 -0.05
N LEU A 46 4.24 2.32 0.79
CA LEU A 46 4.63 3.67 0.40
C LEU A 46 6.08 3.92 0.79
N ASN A 47 6.80 4.67 -0.03
CA ASN A 47 8.07 5.25 0.37
C ASN A 47 7.85 6.51 1.25
N PRO A 48 8.90 7.05 1.90
CA PRO A 48 8.75 8.25 2.73
C PRO A 48 8.29 9.51 1.98
N SER A 49 8.36 9.52 0.65
CA SER A 49 7.83 10.59 -0.20
C SER A 49 6.35 10.41 -0.53
N GLY A 50 5.70 9.36 -0.02
CA GLY A 50 4.28 9.07 -0.24
C GLY A 50 3.98 8.35 -1.56
N GLU A 51 4.97 7.78 -2.25
CA GLU A 51 4.76 7.06 -3.51
C GLU A 51 4.66 5.55 -3.26
N PHE A 52 3.73 4.87 -3.92
CA PHE A 52 3.69 3.41 -3.91
C PHE A 52 4.93 2.82 -4.61
N PHE A 53 5.53 1.80 -3.98
CA PHE A 53 6.60 1.01 -4.61
C PHE A 53 6.30 -0.49 -4.65
N ALA A 54 5.28 -0.95 -3.93
CA ALA A 54 4.74 -2.30 -4.01
C ALA A 54 3.24 -2.27 -3.72
N TYR A 55 2.47 -3.00 -4.52
CA TYR A 55 1.01 -3.12 -4.39
C TYR A 55 0.56 -4.48 -4.96
N PRO A 56 -0.58 -5.02 -4.52
CA PRO A 56 -1.09 -6.30 -4.99
C PRO A 56 -1.44 -6.22 -6.48
N VAL A 57 -1.16 -7.29 -7.22
CA VAL A 57 -1.50 -7.42 -8.65
C VAL A 57 -2.73 -8.30 -8.83
N GLU A 58 -2.99 -9.24 -7.92
CA GLU A 58 -4.07 -10.23 -8.07
C GLU A 58 -5.41 -9.73 -7.52
N LEU A 59 -5.41 -8.95 -6.44
CA LEU A 59 -6.62 -8.56 -5.71
C LEU A 59 -6.63 -7.08 -5.33
N GLY A 60 -7.77 -6.43 -5.55
CA GLY A 60 -7.93 -4.99 -5.32
C GLY A 60 -7.73 -4.17 -6.58
N VAL A 61 -7.86 -2.85 -6.42
CA VAL A 61 -7.76 -1.89 -7.51
C VAL A 61 -6.32 -1.37 -7.61
N ALA A 62 -5.57 -1.92 -8.57
CA ALA A 62 -4.18 -1.52 -8.80
C ALA A 62 -4.02 -0.12 -9.43
N SER A 63 -5.08 0.45 -10.03
CA SER A 63 -5.01 1.75 -10.72
C SER A 63 -4.70 2.94 -9.79
N PHE A 64 -4.82 2.76 -8.48
CA PHE A 64 -4.49 3.77 -7.48
C PHE A 64 -3.00 3.82 -7.10
N GLY A 65 -2.15 2.95 -7.68
CA GLY A 65 -0.70 2.99 -7.47
C GLY A 65 -0.02 4.31 -7.86
N GLY A 66 -0.69 5.15 -8.66
CA GLY A 66 -0.20 6.48 -9.04
C GLY A 66 -0.58 7.62 -8.08
N ILE A 67 -1.33 7.36 -7.01
CA ILE A 67 -1.67 8.38 -6.01
C ILE A 67 -0.43 8.68 -5.15
N SER A 68 -0.17 9.96 -4.92
CA SER A 68 0.83 10.43 -3.96
C SER A 68 0.17 10.73 -2.61
N TYR A 69 0.81 10.28 -1.53
CA TYR A 69 0.40 10.54 -0.14
C TYR A 69 1.31 11.57 0.54
N ALA A 70 2.12 12.31 -0.24
CA ALA A 70 3.07 13.29 0.29
C ALA A 70 2.39 14.35 1.17
N GLU A 71 1.27 14.91 0.72
CA GLU A 71 0.53 15.96 1.44
C GLU A 71 0.00 15.46 2.78
N THR A 72 -0.59 14.25 2.80
CA THR A 72 -1.04 13.62 4.04
C THR A 72 0.12 13.35 5.00
N ILE A 73 1.27 12.86 4.52
CA ILE A 73 2.47 12.63 5.36
C ILE A 73 3.00 13.95 5.93
N GLU A 74 3.01 15.02 5.14
CA GLU A 74 3.43 16.35 5.62
C GLU A 74 2.46 16.89 6.68
N ALA A 75 1.16 16.74 6.46
CA ALA A 75 0.12 17.23 7.36
C ALA A 75 0.15 16.57 8.76
N VAL A 76 0.49 15.28 8.83
CA VAL A 76 0.58 14.56 10.12
C VAL A 76 1.88 14.85 10.88
N GLY A 77 2.93 15.30 10.18
CA GLY A 77 4.23 15.57 10.78
C GLY A 77 5.00 14.30 11.18
N PRO A 78 5.96 14.40 12.12
CA PRO A 78 6.80 13.27 12.51
C PRO A 78 6.00 12.11 13.12
N LEU A 79 6.24 10.89 12.64
CA LEU A 79 5.62 9.66 13.13
C LEU A 79 6.60 8.82 13.94
N GLU A 80 6.09 8.14 14.96
CA GLU A 80 6.82 7.15 15.76
C GLU A 80 6.37 5.72 15.44
N PRO A 81 7.20 4.69 15.69
CA PRO A 81 6.80 3.30 15.51
C PRO A 81 5.54 2.95 16.31
N GLY A 82 4.47 2.57 15.61
CA GLY A 82 3.17 2.21 16.19
C GLY A 82 2.05 3.21 15.89
N ASP A 83 2.37 4.38 15.34
CA ASP A 83 1.37 5.35 14.94
C ASP A 83 0.51 4.85 13.76
N VAL A 84 -0.77 5.25 13.77
CA VAL A 84 -1.74 4.96 12.71
C VAL A 84 -2.38 6.26 12.26
N VAL A 85 -2.26 6.54 10.96
CA VAL A 85 -2.86 7.71 10.31
C VAL A 85 -4.13 7.30 9.59
N ILE A 86 -5.19 8.09 9.76
CA ILE A 86 -6.46 7.91 9.07
C ILE A 86 -6.89 9.28 8.53
N THR A 87 -7.19 9.34 7.24
CA THR A 87 -7.71 10.55 6.60
C THR A 87 -8.86 10.20 5.65
N ASN A 88 -9.73 11.17 5.42
CA ASN A 88 -10.76 11.14 4.38
C ASN A 88 -10.71 12.40 3.50
N ASP A 89 -9.63 13.19 3.57
CA ASP A 89 -9.42 14.34 2.69
C ASP A 89 -9.14 13.84 1.26
N PRO A 90 -10.01 14.13 0.28
CA PRO A 90 -9.82 13.68 -1.09
C PRO A 90 -8.71 14.42 -1.83
N TYR A 91 -8.14 15.48 -1.26
CA TYR A 91 -7.11 16.31 -1.89
C TYR A 91 -5.73 16.18 -1.28
N GLY A 92 -5.62 15.71 -0.03
CA GLY A 92 -4.34 15.56 0.67
C GLY A 92 -4.30 16.29 1.99
#